data_AF-L9ZTL1-F1
#
_entry.id   AF-L9ZTL1-F1
#
_cell.length_a   1.000
_cell.length_b   1.000
_cell.length_c   1.000
_cell.angle_alpha   90.00
_cell.angle_beta   90.00
_cell.angle_gamma   90.00
#
_symmetry.space_group_name_H-M   'P 1'
#
loop_
_entity.id
_entity.type
_entity.pdbx_description
1 polymer ?
#
loop_
_entity_poly.entity_id
_entity_poly.type
_entity_poly.pdbx_seq_one_letter_code
_entity_poly.pdbx_strand_id
1 'polypeptide(L)'
;MTTLRIFGTIHANTRRIVEDDLREFASGADAIAVEQPRLGGTARSAIGLVCRYPLFFVGLQLLFVLQMPLYVLCNRDLRSAEFLVARTVAGKRPVHEVDRHPLDVLSDRSPGWIVGNWLAFLAVAVVFPIETLVAVGLAVGLLSVTTVRSRCGFRIPMLVAALSLAAVAYGSVVAGIFLSDIAGSVVLIYLGAGYLLIRRTLEARNEAMLAEVAALATANGYDRVCLAIGYKHLPGMVEHASGHGLLTADVFEPHWRASGEVLESEAVLDRDDSDARPNMETAGTVLRRRAAATGIDWLVIALLAFSASALLAGLDADASGGGDAVIGGLILLWWLLLPPTYFVVGEATYGRTVGKSLLDLAVVRIDGSPCTLGDAIVRTVLLPLDFLPAGYCLGAIIASTTDYGQRLGDIAAGTTVVKRERVTDSAASSRRSCSSSGVDPDANRTSI
;
A
#
# COMPACT_ATOMS: atom_id res chain seq x y z
N MET A 1 -11.08 4.48 34.34
CA MET A 1 -11.04 4.67 32.87
C MET A 1 -9.99 3.74 32.33
N THR A 2 -10.34 2.94 31.33
CA THR A 2 -9.39 2.01 30.71
C THR A 2 -8.40 2.80 29.87
N THR A 3 -7.12 2.45 30.01
CA THR A 3 -6.03 3.00 29.23
C THR A 3 -5.90 2.21 27.92
N LEU A 4 -5.93 2.93 26.80
CA LEU A 4 -5.77 2.37 25.47
C LEU A 4 -4.37 2.69 24.94
N ARG A 5 -3.63 1.66 24.53
CA ARG A 5 -2.38 1.80 23.77
C ARG A 5 -2.65 1.38 22.34
N ILE A 6 -2.37 2.23 21.37
CA ILE A 6 -2.73 1.97 19.97
C ILE A 6 -1.46 1.63 19.19
N PHE A 7 -1.42 0.43 18.63
CA PHE A 7 -0.32 -0.04 17.81
C PHE A 7 -0.69 0.01 16.33
N GLY A 8 -0.19 1.01 15.61
CA GLY A 8 -0.33 1.09 14.16
C GLY A 8 0.67 0.18 13.46
N THR A 9 0.25 -0.54 12.44
CA THR A 9 1.16 -1.26 11.55
C THR A 9 0.75 -1.14 10.10
N ILE A 10 1.71 -1.33 9.23
CA ILE A 10 1.45 -1.51 7.81
C ILE A 10 1.20 -3.00 7.58
N HIS A 11 0.09 -3.37 6.92
CA HIS A 11 -0.23 -4.78 6.64
C HIS A 11 0.87 -5.54 5.86
N ALA A 12 1.72 -4.77 5.16
CA ALA A 12 2.86 -5.25 4.37
C ALA A 12 4.16 -5.41 5.16
N ASN A 13 4.22 -4.99 6.42
CA ASN A 13 5.41 -5.19 7.25
C ASN A 13 5.69 -6.68 7.46
N THR A 14 6.97 -7.03 7.61
CA THR A 14 7.36 -8.43 7.83
C THR A 14 6.98 -8.85 9.24
N ARG A 15 6.51 -10.09 9.39
CA ARG A 15 6.12 -10.68 10.68
C ARG A 15 7.15 -10.45 11.79
N ARG A 16 8.44 -10.59 11.51
CA ARG A 16 9.52 -10.42 12.50
C ARG A 16 9.53 -9.02 13.12
N ILE A 17 9.45 -7.98 12.28
CA ILE A 17 9.48 -6.58 12.72
C ILE A 17 8.27 -6.31 13.62
N VAL A 18 7.09 -6.66 13.13
CA VAL A 18 5.84 -6.48 13.89
C VAL A 18 5.86 -7.28 15.20
N GLU A 19 6.52 -8.44 15.25
CA GLU A 19 6.63 -9.26 16.46
C GLU A 19 7.52 -8.64 17.53
N ASP A 20 8.67 -8.11 17.15
CA ASP A 20 9.58 -7.47 18.10
C ASP A 20 8.92 -6.19 18.66
N ASP A 21 8.39 -5.34 17.78
CA ASP A 21 7.74 -4.06 18.15
C ASP A 21 6.48 -4.28 18.98
N LEU A 22 5.57 -5.18 18.54
CA LEU A 22 4.32 -5.42 19.27
C LEU A 22 4.59 -6.10 20.63
N ARG A 23 5.64 -6.92 20.76
CA ARG A 23 5.99 -7.56 22.03
C ARG A 23 6.40 -6.52 23.07
N GLU A 24 7.23 -5.57 22.67
CA GLU A 24 7.64 -4.45 23.52
C GLU A 24 6.45 -3.54 23.84
N PHE A 25 5.72 -3.11 22.81
CA PHE A 25 4.61 -2.18 22.97
C PHE A 25 3.43 -2.76 23.75
N ALA A 26 3.10 -4.03 23.55
CA ALA A 26 2.02 -4.69 24.30
C ALA A 26 2.45 -5.11 25.72
N SER A 27 3.68 -4.82 26.16
CA SER A 27 4.11 -5.15 27.52
C SER A 27 3.23 -4.47 28.57
N GLY A 28 2.78 -5.22 29.57
CA GLY A 28 1.88 -4.74 30.61
C GLY A 28 0.40 -4.58 30.22
N ALA A 29 0.00 -4.81 28.97
CA ALA A 29 -1.42 -4.84 28.60
C ALA A 29 -2.10 -6.12 29.11
N ASP A 30 -3.34 -5.99 29.61
CA ASP A 30 -4.17 -7.08 30.13
C ASP A 30 -4.73 -7.93 29.00
N ALA A 31 -5.07 -7.29 27.87
CA ALA A 31 -5.60 -7.91 26.68
C ALA A 31 -5.06 -7.25 25.40
N ILE A 32 -5.09 -7.99 24.30
CA ILE A 32 -4.75 -7.47 22.96
C ILE A 32 -6.01 -7.49 22.10
N ALA A 33 -6.41 -6.33 21.59
CA ALA A 33 -7.46 -6.20 20.58
C ALA A 33 -6.80 -6.12 19.19
N VAL A 34 -7.41 -6.75 18.18
CA VAL A 34 -6.87 -6.78 16.81
C VAL A 34 -7.91 -6.37 15.78
N GLU A 35 -7.46 -5.63 14.76
CA GLU A 35 -8.25 -5.35 13.55
C GLU A 35 -8.40 -6.62 12.70
N GLN A 36 -9.37 -7.45 13.06
CA GLN A 36 -9.76 -8.60 12.27
C GLN A 36 -11.28 -8.62 12.11
N PRO A 37 -11.81 -8.51 10.88
CA PRO A 37 -13.24 -8.47 10.66
C PRO A 37 -13.86 -9.84 10.96
N ARG A 38 -14.87 -9.85 11.82
CA ARG A 38 -15.74 -11.02 12.00
C ARG A 38 -16.81 -11.02 10.90
N LEU A 39 -16.65 -11.89 9.91
CA LEU A 39 -17.66 -12.08 8.86
C LEU A 39 -18.87 -12.81 9.45
N GLY A 40 -19.89 -12.04 9.85
CA GLY A 40 -21.21 -12.46 10.35
C GLY A 40 -21.16 -13.70 11.24
N GLY A 41 -21.46 -13.59 12.53
CA GLY A 41 -21.27 -14.67 13.54
C GLY A 41 -21.76 -16.08 13.19
N THR A 42 -22.56 -16.26 12.13
CA THR A 42 -22.85 -17.55 11.48
C THR A 42 -22.60 -17.55 9.96
N ALA A 43 -22.37 -18.74 9.37
CA ALA A 43 -22.25 -18.89 7.91
C ALA A 43 -23.46 -18.35 7.13
N ARG A 44 -24.66 -18.41 7.72
CA ARG A 44 -25.90 -17.86 7.13
C ARG A 44 -25.85 -16.34 7.03
N SER A 45 -25.36 -15.65 8.06
CA SER A 45 -25.18 -14.20 8.03
C SER A 45 -24.12 -13.80 7.00
N ALA A 46 -23.02 -14.56 6.89
CA ALA A 46 -22.00 -14.29 5.89
C ALA A 46 -22.55 -14.41 4.45
N ILE A 47 -23.30 -15.47 4.15
CA ILE A 47 -23.96 -15.64 2.84
C ILE A 47 -24.96 -14.52 2.59
N GLY A 48 -25.78 -14.17 3.60
CA GLY A 48 -26.74 -13.07 3.49
C GLY A 48 -26.06 -11.74 3.14
N LEU A 49 -24.89 -11.47 3.73
CA LEU A 49 -24.14 -10.25 3.49
C LEU A 49 -23.56 -10.18 2.06
N VAL A 50 -23.03 -11.30 1.57
CA VAL A 50 -22.54 -11.43 0.18
C VAL A 50 -23.67 -11.22 -0.83
N CYS A 51 -24.83 -11.85 -0.59
CA CYS A 51 -25.99 -11.72 -1.48
C CYS A 51 -26.62 -10.32 -1.46
N ARG A 52 -26.46 -9.54 -0.40
CA ARG A 52 -26.94 -8.15 -0.37
C ARG A 52 -26.07 -7.23 -1.24
N TYR A 53 -24.77 -7.51 -1.31
CA TYR A 53 -23.79 -6.60 -1.91
C TYR A 53 -22.85 -7.28 -2.93
N PRO A 54 -23.35 -7.89 -4.02
CA PRO A 54 -22.50 -8.60 -4.99
C PRO A 54 -21.40 -7.74 -5.63
N LEU A 55 -21.71 -6.52 -6.11
CA LEU A 55 -20.71 -5.62 -6.70
C LEU A 55 -19.57 -5.29 -5.72
N PHE A 56 -19.92 -4.82 -4.52
CA PHE A 56 -18.92 -4.50 -3.50
C PHE A 56 -18.16 -5.73 -3.00
N PHE A 57 -18.82 -6.88 -2.87
CA PHE A 57 -18.16 -8.12 -2.47
C PHE A 57 -17.13 -8.56 -3.51
N VAL A 58 -17.51 -8.64 -4.80
CA VAL A 58 -16.59 -9.00 -5.88
C VAL A 58 -15.43 -8.01 -5.93
N GLY A 59 -15.72 -6.71 -5.85
CA GLY A 59 -14.70 -5.67 -5.81
C GLY A 59 -13.71 -5.79 -4.67
N LEU A 60 -14.22 -6.05 -3.45
CA LEU A 60 -13.41 -6.26 -2.27
C LEU A 60 -12.53 -7.51 -2.42
N GLN A 61 -13.09 -8.62 -2.90
CA GLN A 61 -12.30 -9.85 -3.14
C GLN A 61 -11.21 -9.62 -4.18
N LEU A 62 -11.48 -8.90 -5.26
CA LEU A 62 -10.46 -8.60 -6.27
C LEU A 62 -9.32 -7.75 -5.70
N LEU A 63 -9.61 -6.77 -4.83
CA LEU A 63 -8.57 -6.02 -4.12
C LEU A 63 -7.69 -6.96 -3.27
N PHE A 64 -8.29 -7.92 -2.57
CA PHE A 64 -7.54 -8.93 -1.82
C PHE A 64 -6.72 -9.85 -2.73
N VAL A 65 -7.24 -10.27 -3.88
CA VAL A 65 -6.48 -11.07 -4.87
C VAL A 65 -5.24 -10.30 -5.32
N LEU A 66 -5.35 -8.98 -5.53
CA LEU A 66 -4.22 -8.13 -5.90
C LEU A 66 -3.18 -7.96 -4.78
N GLN A 67 -3.59 -7.97 -3.52
CA GLN A 67 -2.68 -7.83 -2.37
C GLN A 67 -2.10 -9.17 -1.90
N MET A 68 -2.70 -10.28 -2.31
CA MET A 68 -2.35 -11.63 -1.87
C MET A 68 -0.86 -11.99 -2.02
N PRO A 69 -0.21 -11.71 -3.17
CA PRO A 69 1.22 -12.01 -3.34
C PRO A 69 2.09 -11.29 -2.31
N LEU A 70 1.70 -10.07 -1.91
CA LEU A 70 2.42 -9.29 -0.91
C LEU A 70 2.35 -9.94 0.47
N TYR A 71 1.15 -10.40 0.89
CA TYR A 71 0.98 -11.10 2.16
C TYR A 71 1.71 -12.43 2.18
N VAL A 72 1.66 -13.18 1.07
CA VAL A 72 2.43 -14.41 0.91
C VAL A 72 3.93 -14.14 1.05
N LEU A 73 4.45 -13.10 0.40
CA LEU A 73 5.88 -12.78 0.39
C LEU A 73 6.35 -12.30 1.77
N CYS A 74 5.59 -11.42 2.43
CA CYS A 74 6.00 -10.78 3.68
C CYS A 74 5.66 -11.62 4.92
N ASN A 75 4.55 -12.35 4.89
CA ASN A 75 4.00 -13.05 6.06
C ASN A 75 4.04 -14.57 5.93
N ARG A 76 4.37 -15.10 4.74
CA ARG A 76 4.26 -16.54 4.40
C ARG A 76 2.87 -17.09 4.73
N ASP A 77 1.87 -16.25 4.53
CA ASP A 77 0.50 -16.46 4.97
C ASP A 77 -0.44 -15.55 4.15
N LEU A 78 -1.77 -15.71 4.30
CA LEU A 78 -2.78 -14.91 3.59
C LEU A 78 -3.39 -13.82 4.46
N ARG A 79 -2.97 -13.73 5.72
CA ARG A 79 -3.38 -12.70 6.67
C ARG A 79 -2.25 -11.69 6.86
N SER A 80 -2.64 -10.54 7.37
CA SER A 80 -1.72 -9.48 7.74
C SER A 80 -0.87 -9.86 8.95
N ALA A 81 0.26 -9.16 9.12
CA ALA A 81 1.26 -9.47 10.13
C ALA A 81 0.71 -9.27 11.55
N GLU A 82 0.01 -8.17 11.81
CA GLU A 82 -0.53 -7.82 13.12
C GLU A 82 -1.46 -8.89 13.68
N PHE A 83 -2.33 -9.48 12.85
CA PHE A 83 -3.22 -10.54 13.32
C PHE A 83 -2.44 -11.79 13.73
N LEU A 84 -1.46 -12.20 12.90
CA LEU A 84 -0.65 -13.39 13.15
C LEU A 84 0.24 -13.21 14.39
N VAL A 85 0.82 -12.01 14.51
CA VAL A 85 1.74 -11.66 15.57
C VAL A 85 1.01 -11.47 16.89
N ALA A 86 -0.13 -10.77 16.91
CA ALA A 86 -0.88 -10.54 18.15
C ALA A 86 -1.20 -11.85 18.90
N ARG A 87 -1.60 -12.90 18.18
CA ARG A 87 -1.81 -14.23 18.79
C ARG A 87 -0.54 -14.87 19.32
N THR A 88 0.60 -14.58 18.71
CA THR A 88 1.92 -15.09 19.13
C THR A 88 2.42 -14.32 20.36
N VAL A 89 2.29 -12.99 20.35
CA VAL A 89 2.75 -12.07 21.40
C VAL A 89 1.86 -12.09 22.63
N ALA A 90 0.56 -12.35 22.48
CA ALA A 90 -0.36 -12.38 23.61
C ALA A 90 0.01 -13.42 24.67
N GLY A 91 0.60 -14.55 24.26
CA GLY A 91 0.94 -15.64 25.18
C GLY A 91 -0.32 -16.19 25.86
N LYS A 92 -0.46 -15.94 27.16
CA LYS A 92 -1.65 -16.32 27.96
C LYS A 92 -2.76 -15.27 27.96
N ARG A 93 -2.48 -14.05 27.47
CA ARG A 93 -3.44 -12.95 27.47
C ARG A 93 -4.53 -13.20 26.42
N PRO A 94 -5.77 -12.78 26.68
CA PRO A 94 -6.84 -12.90 25.70
C PRO A 94 -6.57 -12.00 24.49
N VAL A 95 -6.89 -12.52 23.31
CA VAL A 95 -6.85 -11.77 22.05
C VAL A 95 -8.27 -11.63 21.53
N HIS A 96 -8.72 -10.39 21.34
CA HIS A 96 -10.08 -10.08 20.91
C HIS A 96 -10.08 -9.48 19.51
N GLU A 97 -10.84 -10.07 18.60
CA GLU A 97 -11.07 -9.50 17.27
C GLU A 97 -12.16 -8.43 17.38
N VAL A 98 -11.87 -7.16 17.11
CA VAL A 98 -12.79 -6.05 17.42
C VAL A 98 -13.41 -5.38 16.19
N ASP A 99 -12.97 -5.77 14.99
CA ASP A 99 -13.39 -5.14 13.75
C ASP A 99 -14.67 -5.77 13.17
N ARG A 100 -15.47 -4.93 12.52
CA ARG A 100 -16.64 -5.33 11.75
C ARG A 100 -16.31 -5.38 10.27
N HIS A 101 -16.87 -6.37 9.59
CA HIS A 101 -16.67 -6.47 8.14
C HIS A 101 -17.23 -5.23 7.42
N PRO A 102 -16.54 -4.64 6.43
CA PRO A 102 -16.99 -3.42 5.74
C PRO A 102 -18.42 -3.49 5.18
N LEU A 103 -18.81 -4.65 4.64
CA LEU A 103 -20.17 -4.86 4.15
C LEU A 103 -21.22 -4.84 5.27
N ASP A 104 -20.85 -5.29 6.47
CA ASP A 104 -21.76 -5.31 7.62
C ASP A 104 -22.08 -3.89 8.07
N VAL A 105 -21.04 -3.05 8.19
CA VAL A 105 -21.18 -1.61 8.47
C VAL A 105 -22.02 -0.87 7.43
N LEU A 106 -21.95 -1.28 6.15
CA LEU A 106 -22.80 -0.71 5.10
C LEU A 106 -24.28 -1.07 5.26
N SER A 107 -24.57 -2.23 5.87
CA SER A 107 -25.94 -2.72 6.11
C SER A 107 -26.74 -1.80 7.02
N ASP A 108 -26.05 -1.13 7.95
CA ASP A 108 -26.67 -0.28 8.96
C ASP A 108 -27.10 1.10 8.43
N ARG A 109 -26.63 1.52 7.25
CA ARG A 109 -26.84 2.89 6.75
C ARG A 109 -28.17 3.10 6.04
N SER A 110 -28.49 2.32 5.00
CA SER A 110 -29.79 2.39 4.32
C SER A 110 -30.04 1.20 3.35
N PRO A 111 -31.31 0.79 3.16
CA PRO A 111 -31.67 -0.21 2.14
C PRO A 111 -31.35 0.22 0.70
N GLY A 112 -31.26 1.54 0.46
CA GLY A 112 -30.94 2.09 -0.87
C GLY A 112 -29.59 1.63 -1.40
N TRP A 113 -28.61 1.37 -0.53
CA TRP A 113 -27.32 0.79 -0.92
C TRP A 113 -27.45 -0.62 -1.49
N ILE A 114 -28.38 -1.43 -0.99
CA ILE A 114 -28.63 -2.78 -1.50
C ILE A 114 -29.16 -2.69 -2.93
N VAL A 115 -30.19 -1.85 -3.12
CA VAL A 115 -30.81 -1.64 -4.44
C VAL A 115 -29.79 -1.07 -5.42
N GLY A 116 -29.08 0.00 -5.06
CA GLY A 116 -28.07 0.62 -5.91
C GLY A 116 -26.93 -0.33 -6.27
N ASN A 117 -26.43 -1.11 -5.31
CA ASN A 117 -25.40 -2.11 -5.55
C ASN A 117 -25.88 -3.19 -6.53
N TRP A 118 -27.11 -3.70 -6.38
CA TRP A 118 -27.67 -4.69 -7.29
C TRP A 118 -27.92 -4.14 -8.69
N LEU A 119 -28.48 -2.93 -8.81
CA LEU A 119 -28.68 -2.28 -10.11
C LEU A 119 -27.35 -2.07 -10.84
N ALA A 120 -26.32 -1.58 -10.14
CA ALA A 120 -25.00 -1.41 -10.71
C ALA A 120 -24.35 -2.76 -11.09
N PHE A 121 -24.48 -3.78 -10.24
CA PHE A 121 -23.99 -5.13 -10.54
C PHE A 121 -24.65 -5.70 -11.80
N LEU A 122 -25.98 -5.62 -11.89
CA LEU A 122 -26.75 -6.13 -13.03
C LEU A 122 -26.45 -5.36 -14.30
N ALA A 123 -26.30 -4.03 -14.22
CA ALA A 123 -25.91 -3.21 -15.36
C ALA A 123 -24.56 -3.67 -15.94
N VAL A 124 -23.55 -3.88 -15.08
CA VAL A 124 -22.25 -4.41 -15.51
C VAL A 124 -22.38 -5.83 -16.05
N ALA A 125 -23.14 -6.70 -15.38
CA ALA A 125 -23.33 -8.10 -15.77
C ALA A 125 -24.03 -8.28 -17.13
N VAL A 126 -24.98 -7.40 -17.45
CA VAL A 126 -25.70 -7.45 -18.74
C VAL A 126 -24.82 -6.95 -19.87
N VAL A 127 -24.05 -5.89 -19.64
CA VAL A 127 -23.17 -5.32 -20.68
C VAL A 127 -21.91 -6.18 -20.87
N PHE A 128 -21.39 -6.78 -19.79
CA PHE A 128 -20.12 -7.52 -19.75
C PHE A 128 -20.25 -8.87 -19.03
N PRO A 129 -21.02 -9.82 -19.60
CA PRO A 129 -21.35 -11.07 -18.93
C PRO A 129 -20.14 -11.97 -18.69
N ILE A 130 -19.21 -12.05 -19.64
CA ILE A 130 -18.03 -12.94 -19.55
C ILE A 130 -17.07 -12.41 -18.48
N GLU A 131 -16.77 -11.11 -18.53
CA GLU A 131 -15.88 -10.43 -17.59
C GLU A 131 -16.44 -10.49 -16.17
N THR A 132 -17.76 -10.31 -16.04
CA THR A 132 -18.46 -10.46 -14.76
C THR A 132 -18.36 -11.90 -14.23
N LEU A 133 -18.54 -12.91 -15.09
CA LEU A 133 -18.38 -14.32 -14.70
C LEU A 133 -16.95 -14.62 -14.24
N VAL A 134 -15.93 -14.08 -14.92
CA VAL A 134 -14.52 -14.20 -14.51
C VAL A 134 -14.29 -13.53 -13.16
N ALA A 135 -14.75 -12.29 -12.97
CA ALA A 135 -14.60 -11.55 -11.72
C ALA A 135 -15.27 -12.27 -10.53
N VAL A 136 -16.49 -12.77 -10.73
CA VAL A 136 -17.21 -13.57 -9.72
C VAL A 136 -16.49 -14.89 -9.46
N GLY A 137 -16.02 -15.58 -10.49
CA GLY A 137 -15.25 -16.82 -10.37
C GLY A 137 -13.97 -16.63 -9.56
N LEU A 138 -13.24 -15.54 -9.80
CA LEU A 138 -12.06 -15.15 -9.03
C LEU A 138 -12.41 -14.88 -7.56
N ALA A 139 -13.48 -14.11 -7.31
CA ALA A 139 -13.95 -13.80 -5.97
C ALA A 139 -14.37 -15.05 -5.17
N VAL A 140 -15.10 -15.98 -5.80
CA VAL A 140 -15.49 -17.26 -5.20
C VAL A 140 -14.28 -18.17 -4.98
N GLY A 141 -13.34 -18.17 -5.93
CA GLY A 141 -12.06 -18.89 -5.79
C GLY A 141 -11.28 -18.42 -4.57
N LEU A 142 -11.15 -17.10 -4.36
CA LEU A 142 -10.48 -16.53 -3.20
C LEU A 142 -11.20 -16.89 -1.88
N LEU A 143 -12.52 -16.76 -1.87
CA LEU A 143 -13.34 -17.15 -0.71
C LEU A 143 -13.14 -18.63 -0.38
N SER A 144 -13.04 -19.49 -1.40
CA SER A 144 -12.79 -20.92 -1.21
C SER A 144 -11.39 -21.16 -0.64
N VAL A 145 -10.35 -20.54 -1.19
CA VAL A 145 -8.98 -20.66 -0.67
C VAL A 145 -8.89 -20.21 0.79
N THR A 146 -9.48 -19.08 1.13
CA THR A 146 -9.48 -18.54 2.51
C THR A 146 -10.31 -19.40 3.47
N THR A 147 -11.43 -19.98 3.01
CA THR A 147 -12.25 -20.90 3.80
C THR A 147 -11.57 -22.26 4.04
N VAL A 148 -10.92 -22.84 3.02
CA VAL A 148 -10.17 -24.09 3.21
C VAL A 148 -8.96 -23.84 4.12
N ARG A 149 -8.31 -22.69 3.97
CA ARG A 149 -7.24 -22.24 4.87
C ARG A 149 -7.68 -22.15 6.32
N SER A 150 -8.86 -21.57 6.61
CA SER A 150 -9.33 -21.47 8.00
C SER A 150 -9.63 -22.84 8.63
N ARG A 151 -10.01 -23.84 7.82
CA ARG A 151 -10.30 -25.21 8.29
C ARG A 151 -9.06 -26.11 8.39
N CYS A 152 -8.13 -26.00 7.44
CA CYS A 152 -7.04 -26.96 7.26
C CYS A 152 -5.63 -26.39 7.56
N GLY A 153 -5.54 -25.09 7.91
CA GLY A 153 -4.29 -24.37 8.11
C GLY A 153 -3.58 -24.03 6.80
N PHE A 154 -2.57 -23.16 6.83
CA PHE A 154 -1.85 -22.73 5.63
C PHE A 154 -0.85 -23.80 5.15
N ARG A 155 -0.96 -24.25 3.89
CA ARG A 155 -0.11 -25.29 3.28
C ARG A 155 0.30 -24.92 1.85
N ILE A 156 1.31 -25.61 1.30
CA ILE A 156 1.82 -25.41 -0.06
C ILE A 156 0.70 -25.39 -1.13
N PRO A 157 -0.33 -26.26 -1.11
CA PRO A 157 -1.42 -26.18 -2.09
C PRO A 157 -2.20 -24.87 -2.05
N MET A 158 -2.33 -24.24 -0.88
CA MET A 158 -3.02 -22.94 -0.76
C MET A 158 -2.18 -21.81 -1.31
N LEU A 159 -0.87 -21.88 -1.12
CA LEU A 159 0.07 -20.96 -1.75
C LEU A 159 -0.05 -21.03 -3.28
N VAL A 160 -0.01 -22.25 -3.83
CA VAL A 160 -0.17 -22.46 -5.27
C VAL A 160 -1.51 -21.92 -5.75
N ALA A 161 -2.62 -22.28 -5.07
CA ALA A 161 -3.94 -21.80 -5.45
C ALA A 161 -4.07 -20.27 -5.37
N ALA A 162 -3.54 -19.64 -4.33
CA ALA A 162 -3.53 -18.20 -4.15
C ALA A 162 -2.75 -17.49 -5.27
N LEU A 163 -1.53 -17.97 -5.57
CA LEU A 163 -0.70 -17.41 -6.62
C LEU A 163 -1.28 -17.64 -8.01
N SER A 164 -1.87 -18.81 -8.27
CA SER A 164 -2.59 -19.09 -9.52
C SER A 164 -3.78 -18.16 -9.69
N LEU A 165 -4.57 -17.94 -8.64
CA LEU A 165 -5.71 -17.04 -8.69
C LEU A 165 -5.30 -15.59 -8.97
N ALA A 166 -4.23 -15.12 -8.30
CA ALA A 166 -3.64 -13.82 -8.58
C ALA A 166 -3.15 -13.74 -10.03
N ALA A 167 -2.42 -14.75 -10.51
CA ALA A 167 -1.93 -14.81 -11.89
C ALA A 167 -3.07 -14.77 -12.93
N VAL A 168 -4.17 -15.50 -12.69
CA VAL A 168 -5.36 -15.46 -13.56
C VAL A 168 -6.02 -14.08 -13.52
N ALA A 169 -6.18 -13.49 -12.34
CA ALA A 169 -6.72 -12.14 -12.21
C ALA A 169 -5.87 -11.13 -12.98
N TYR A 170 -4.55 -11.13 -12.78
CA TYR A 170 -3.64 -10.26 -13.52
C TYR A 170 -3.68 -10.51 -15.02
N GLY A 171 -3.61 -11.78 -15.45
CA GLY A 171 -3.69 -12.18 -16.84
C GLY A 171 -4.98 -11.74 -17.51
N SER A 172 -6.12 -11.86 -16.83
CA SER A 172 -7.43 -11.45 -17.36
C SER A 172 -7.52 -9.95 -17.61
N VAL A 173 -6.94 -9.12 -16.75
CA VAL A 173 -6.99 -7.67 -16.99
C VAL A 173 -5.98 -7.22 -18.02
N VAL A 174 -4.76 -7.79 -18.03
CA VAL A 174 -3.78 -7.53 -19.10
C VAL A 174 -4.39 -7.92 -20.44
N ALA A 175 -4.89 -9.15 -20.57
CA ALA A 175 -5.57 -9.63 -21.76
C ALA A 175 -6.75 -8.73 -22.14
N GLY A 176 -7.59 -8.36 -21.19
CA GLY A 176 -8.75 -7.48 -21.42
C GLY A 176 -8.41 -6.04 -21.79
N ILE A 177 -7.18 -5.58 -21.58
CA ILE A 177 -6.73 -4.23 -21.96
C ILE A 177 -6.05 -4.25 -23.33
N PHE A 178 -5.35 -5.33 -23.67
CA PHE A 178 -4.66 -5.44 -24.95
C PHE A 178 -5.52 -6.07 -26.06
N LEU A 179 -6.49 -6.93 -25.73
CA LEU A 179 -7.31 -7.66 -26.71
C LEU A 179 -8.68 -7.01 -26.98
N SER A 180 -9.15 -6.11 -26.13
CA SER A 180 -10.39 -5.36 -26.37
C SER A 180 -10.35 -3.98 -25.69
N ASP A 181 -10.91 -2.96 -26.33
CA ASP A 181 -10.96 -1.60 -25.78
C ASP A 181 -11.81 -1.47 -24.49
N ILE A 182 -12.59 -2.50 -24.14
CA ILE A 182 -13.65 -2.38 -23.14
C ILE A 182 -13.50 -3.34 -21.94
N ALA A 183 -12.93 -4.55 -22.11
CA ALA A 183 -12.93 -5.56 -21.05
C ALA A 183 -12.09 -5.16 -19.82
N GLY A 184 -10.97 -4.46 -20.04
CA GLY A 184 -10.14 -3.89 -18.97
C GLY A 184 -10.89 -2.93 -18.03
N SER A 185 -11.86 -2.19 -18.59
CA SER A 185 -12.66 -1.21 -17.85
C SER A 185 -13.55 -1.88 -16.80
N VAL A 186 -13.99 -3.12 -17.05
CA VAL A 186 -14.93 -3.84 -16.18
C VAL A 186 -14.30 -4.25 -14.86
N VAL A 187 -13.08 -4.81 -14.90
CA VAL A 187 -12.37 -5.18 -13.66
C VAL A 187 -12.02 -3.94 -12.85
N LEU A 188 -11.69 -2.82 -13.51
CA LEU A 188 -11.49 -1.54 -12.84
C LEU A 188 -12.76 -1.02 -12.15
N ILE A 189 -13.96 -1.26 -12.72
CA ILE A 189 -15.23 -0.94 -12.06
C ILE A 189 -15.38 -1.71 -10.75
N TYR A 190 -15.14 -3.02 -10.76
CA TYR A 190 -15.20 -3.84 -9.55
C TYR A 190 -14.16 -3.40 -8.52
N LEU A 191 -12.90 -3.22 -8.93
CA LEU A 191 -11.82 -2.74 -8.05
C LEU A 191 -12.15 -1.38 -7.44
N GLY A 192 -12.68 -0.46 -8.25
CA GLY A 192 -13.14 0.87 -7.81
C GLY A 192 -14.28 0.77 -6.80
N ALA A 193 -15.24 -0.13 -7.01
CA ALA A 193 -16.32 -0.38 -6.05
C ALA A 193 -15.79 -0.91 -4.71
N GLY A 194 -14.87 -1.88 -4.73
CA GLY A 194 -14.21 -2.38 -3.52
C GLY A 194 -13.44 -1.29 -2.78
N TYR A 195 -12.72 -0.44 -3.52
CA TYR A 195 -11.94 0.65 -2.94
C TYR A 195 -12.84 1.71 -2.30
N LEU A 196 -13.93 2.07 -2.99
CA LEU A 196 -14.95 2.98 -2.48
C LEU A 196 -15.58 2.46 -1.19
N LEU A 197 -15.87 1.15 -1.11
CA LEU A 197 -16.39 0.51 0.09
C LEU A 197 -15.44 0.72 1.28
N ILE A 198 -14.16 0.38 1.12
CA ILE A 198 -13.15 0.52 2.18
C ILE A 198 -13.07 1.97 2.66
N ARG A 199 -13.00 2.93 1.71
CA ARG A 199 -12.92 4.35 2.07
C ARG A 199 -14.17 4.87 2.77
N ARG A 200 -15.36 4.51 2.28
CA ARG A 200 -16.63 5.01 2.84
C ARG A 200 -16.98 4.42 4.20
N THR A 201 -16.39 3.28 4.55
CA THR A 201 -16.66 2.56 5.80
C THR A 201 -15.57 2.75 6.85
N LEU A 202 -14.45 3.41 6.53
CA LEU A 202 -13.29 3.57 7.42
C LEU A 202 -13.68 4.18 8.79
N GLU A 203 -14.27 5.37 8.80
CA GLU A 203 -14.67 6.07 10.04
C GLU A 203 -15.73 5.27 10.84
N ALA A 204 -16.71 4.68 10.16
CA ALA A 204 -17.73 3.90 10.85
C ALA A 204 -17.18 2.59 11.44
N ARG A 205 -16.15 1.99 10.81
CA ARG A 205 -15.39 0.87 11.39
C ARG A 205 -14.56 1.33 12.58
N ASN A 206 -13.98 2.53 12.51
CA ASN A 206 -13.24 3.12 13.62
C ASN A 206 -14.12 3.21 14.88
N GLU A 207 -15.26 3.87 14.74
CA GLU A 207 -16.24 4.03 15.80
C GLU A 207 -16.70 2.68 16.38
N ALA A 208 -17.00 1.71 15.50
CA ALA A 208 -17.41 0.38 15.93
C ALA A 208 -16.33 -0.38 16.70
N MET A 209 -15.06 -0.27 16.29
CA MET A 209 -13.94 -0.90 16.98
C MET A 209 -13.72 -0.30 18.37
N LEU A 210 -13.75 1.03 18.50
CA LEU A 210 -13.59 1.70 19.79
C LEU A 210 -14.72 1.34 20.76
N ALA A 211 -15.96 1.30 20.27
CA ALA A 211 -17.12 0.87 21.06
C ALA A 211 -16.96 -0.58 21.56
N GLU A 212 -16.50 -1.49 20.70
CA GLU A 212 -16.26 -2.89 21.07
C GLU A 212 -15.11 -3.01 22.10
N VAL A 213 -14.02 -2.26 21.92
CA VAL A 213 -12.90 -2.24 22.87
C VAL A 213 -13.35 -1.73 24.24
N ALA A 214 -14.14 -0.65 24.29
CA ALA A 214 -14.69 -0.11 25.53
C ALA A 214 -15.63 -1.10 26.23
N ALA A 215 -16.50 -1.77 25.46
CA ALA A 215 -17.40 -2.81 25.97
C ALA A 215 -16.61 -4.00 26.54
N LEU A 216 -15.58 -4.48 25.82
CA LEU A 216 -14.72 -5.58 26.26
C LEU A 216 -13.95 -5.24 27.52
N ALA A 217 -13.39 -4.03 27.60
CA ALA A 217 -12.66 -3.58 28.78
C ALA A 217 -13.57 -3.54 30.01
N THR A 218 -14.79 -3.02 29.86
CA THR A 218 -15.78 -2.96 30.94
C THR A 218 -16.23 -4.36 31.37
N ALA A 219 -16.53 -5.23 30.40
CA ALA A 219 -17.05 -6.57 30.69
C ALA A 219 -16.04 -7.49 31.39
N ASN A 220 -14.75 -7.31 31.11
CA ASN A 220 -13.68 -8.16 31.64
C ASN A 220 -12.83 -7.48 32.72
N GLY A 221 -13.09 -6.20 33.04
CA GLY A 221 -12.31 -5.42 34.00
C GLY A 221 -10.87 -5.18 33.55
N TYR A 222 -10.65 -4.89 32.26
CA TYR A 222 -9.31 -4.55 31.75
C TYR A 222 -8.99 -3.09 32.03
N ASP A 223 -7.83 -2.86 32.65
CA ASP A 223 -7.30 -1.52 32.94
C ASP A 223 -6.45 -1.02 31.77
N ARG A 224 -5.74 -1.93 31.09
CA ARG A 224 -4.86 -1.61 29.95
C ARG A 224 -5.12 -2.53 28.77
N VAL A 225 -5.56 -1.95 27.66
CA VAL A 225 -5.78 -2.69 26.41
C VAL A 225 -4.81 -2.21 25.34
N CYS A 226 -4.14 -3.14 24.67
CA CYS A 226 -3.32 -2.86 23.49
C CYS A 226 -4.15 -3.16 22.24
N LEU A 227 -4.40 -2.15 21.40
CA LEU A 227 -5.16 -2.26 20.16
C LEU A 227 -4.21 -2.25 18.95
N ALA A 228 -4.06 -3.38 18.27
CA ALA A 228 -3.24 -3.52 17.07
C ALA A 228 -4.08 -3.39 15.80
N ILE A 229 -3.77 -2.39 14.97
CA ILE A 229 -4.56 -1.96 13.81
C ILE A 229 -3.66 -1.66 12.61
N GLY A 230 -4.27 -1.63 11.43
CA GLY A 230 -3.67 -1.03 10.24
C GLY A 230 -3.48 0.48 10.42
N TYR A 231 -2.35 1.00 9.94
CA TYR A 231 -1.95 2.40 10.04
C TYR A 231 -3.05 3.39 9.64
N LYS A 232 -3.85 3.07 8.61
CA LYS A 232 -4.94 3.94 8.13
C LYS A 232 -6.04 4.19 9.15
N HIS A 233 -6.17 3.34 10.16
CA HIS A 233 -7.13 3.51 11.23
C HIS A 233 -6.61 4.46 12.33
N LEU A 234 -5.29 4.66 12.40
CA LEU A 234 -4.59 5.35 13.49
C LEU A 234 -5.16 6.75 13.82
N PRO A 235 -5.32 7.68 12.86
CA PRO A 235 -5.77 9.04 13.20
C PRO A 235 -7.17 9.05 13.81
N GLY A 236 -8.11 8.36 13.17
CA GLY A 236 -9.49 8.28 13.66
C GLY A 236 -9.65 7.44 14.95
N MET A 237 -8.70 6.55 15.27
CA MET A 237 -8.68 5.89 16.58
C MET A 237 -8.32 6.88 17.67
N VAL A 238 -7.26 7.66 17.46
CA VAL A 238 -6.77 8.62 18.46
C VAL A 238 -7.82 9.72 18.68
N GLU A 239 -8.41 10.24 17.60
CA GLU A 239 -9.39 11.30 17.64
C GLU A 239 -10.66 10.92 18.42
N HIS A 240 -11.20 9.71 18.20
CA HIS A 240 -12.50 9.32 18.74
C HIS A 240 -12.42 8.49 20.03
N ALA A 241 -11.24 8.02 20.46
CA ALA A 241 -11.10 7.15 21.64
C ALA A 241 -11.70 7.75 22.93
N SER A 242 -11.49 9.05 23.16
CA SER A 242 -12.01 9.76 24.33
C SER A 242 -13.53 9.76 24.40
N GLY A 243 -14.20 9.82 23.24
CA GLY A 243 -15.66 9.74 23.12
C GLY A 243 -16.25 8.40 23.60
N HIS A 244 -15.45 7.34 23.62
CA HIS A 244 -15.81 6.02 24.13
C HIS A 244 -15.33 5.75 25.57
N GLY A 245 -14.85 6.77 26.27
CA GLY A 245 -14.35 6.65 27.65
C GLY A 245 -13.01 5.93 27.78
N LEU A 246 -12.24 5.87 26.69
CA LEU A 246 -10.90 5.30 26.64
C LEU A 246 -9.86 6.42 26.73
N LEU A 247 -8.82 6.22 27.54
CA LEU A 247 -7.73 7.18 27.69
C LEU A 247 -6.53 6.71 26.86
N THR A 248 -6.24 7.40 25.76
CA THR A 248 -5.13 7.05 24.87
C THR A 248 -3.80 7.44 25.51
N ALA A 249 -3.00 6.46 25.93
CA ALA A 249 -1.70 6.70 26.58
C ALA A 249 -0.55 6.81 25.58
N ASP A 250 -0.31 5.73 24.83
CA ASP A 250 0.77 5.66 23.85
C ASP A 250 0.21 5.27 22.49
N VAL A 251 0.85 5.78 21.45
CA VAL A 251 0.56 5.44 20.06
C VAL A 251 1.87 5.01 19.39
N PHE A 252 1.89 3.81 18.81
CA PHE A 252 3.02 3.36 18.00
C PHE A 252 2.75 3.66 16.53
N GLU A 253 3.65 4.44 15.95
CA GLU A 253 3.62 4.80 14.54
C GLU A 253 4.68 3.98 13.78
N PRO A 254 4.28 3.08 12.87
CA PRO A 254 5.20 2.19 12.19
C PRO A 254 6.04 2.93 11.14
N HIS A 255 7.34 2.68 11.12
CA HIS A 255 8.15 3.01 9.96
C HIS A 255 7.98 1.96 8.86
N TRP A 256 8.04 2.40 7.61
CA TRP A 256 7.99 1.50 6.46
C TRP A 256 9.19 0.54 6.49
N ARG A 257 8.96 -0.76 6.79
CA ARG A 257 10.01 -1.81 6.91
C ARG A 257 11.04 -1.63 8.05
N ALA A 258 10.80 -0.76 9.01
CA ALA A 258 11.64 -0.60 10.20
C ALA A 258 10.78 -0.51 11.48
N SER A 259 11.44 -0.54 12.64
CA SER A 259 10.76 -0.26 13.91
C SER A 259 10.21 1.16 13.87
N GLY A 260 8.95 1.28 14.28
CA GLY A 260 8.27 2.55 14.46
C GLY A 260 8.73 3.34 15.69
N GLU A 261 8.11 4.49 15.89
CA GLU A 261 8.29 5.33 17.08
C GLU A 261 7.07 5.26 17.98
N VAL A 262 7.30 5.41 19.30
CA VAL A 262 6.23 5.56 20.28
C VAL A 262 6.02 7.05 20.54
N LEU A 263 4.79 7.50 20.40
CA LEU A 263 4.38 8.88 20.49
C LEU A 263 3.27 9.04 21.55
N GLU A 264 3.19 10.25 22.09
CA GLU A 264 2.03 10.67 22.87
C GLU A 264 0.83 10.92 21.94
N SER A 265 -0.39 10.75 22.45
CA SER A 265 -1.62 10.82 21.65
C SER A 265 -1.85 12.19 21.00
N GLU A 266 -1.55 13.28 21.68
CA GLU A 266 -1.67 14.65 21.18
C GLU A 266 -0.72 14.89 20.00
N ALA A 267 0.49 14.34 20.04
CA ALA A 267 1.47 14.47 18.96
C ALA A 267 1.02 13.82 17.65
N VAL A 268 0.09 12.86 17.69
CA VAL A 268 -0.47 12.21 16.49
C VAL A 268 -1.57 13.07 15.85
N LEU A 269 -2.30 13.87 16.65
CA LEU A 269 -3.36 14.77 16.15
C LEU A 269 -2.81 16.12 15.70
N ASP A 270 -1.79 16.63 16.39
CA ASP A 270 -1.13 17.91 16.09
C ASP A 270 -0.05 17.80 15.00
N ARG A 271 0.42 16.57 14.71
CA ARG A 271 1.21 16.33 13.50
C ARG A 271 0.28 16.49 12.30
N ASP A 272 0.37 17.65 11.65
CA ASP A 272 0.28 17.64 10.19
C ASP A 272 1.36 16.65 9.74
N ASP A 273 0.98 15.62 8.99
CA ASP A 273 1.90 14.59 8.47
C ASP A 273 3.12 15.20 7.74
N SER A 274 3.16 16.53 7.55
CA SER A 274 4.20 17.40 7.01
C SER A 274 5.49 17.51 7.84
N ASP A 275 5.45 17.36 9.17
CA ASP A 275 6.58 17.77 10.02
C ASP A 275 7.56 16.64 10.39
N ALA A 276 7.23 15.37 10.16
CA ALA A 276 8.21 14.28 10.15
C ALA A 276 8.76 14.01 8.72
N ARG A 277 8.34 14.81 7.73
CA ARG A 277 8.82 14.68 6.36
C ARG A 277 10.21 15.30 6.29
N PRO A 278 11.20 14.66 5.65
CA PRO A 278 12.20 15.48 4.98
C PRO A 278 11.38 16.36 4.01
N ASN A 279 11.56 17.69 3.98
CA ASN A 279 10.66 18.65 3.32
C ASN A 279 10.10 18.15 1.96
N MET A 280 8.95 17.46 1.98
CA MET A 280 8.44 16.66 0.86
C MET A 280 6.92 16.84 0.78
N GLU A 281 6.49 17.36 -0.36
CA GLU A 281 5.09 17.66 -0.67
C GLU A 281 4.20 16.40 -0.50
N THR A 282 2.99 16.58 0.03
CA THR A 282 2.02 15.51 0.37
C THR A 282 1.86 14.46 -0.74
N ALA A 283 1.77 13.17 -0.37
CA ALA A 283 1.70 12.01 -1.28
C ALA A 283 0.73 12.16 -2.47
N GLY A 284 -0.40 12.84 -2.29
CA GLY A 284 -1.38 13.09 -3.37
C GLY A 284 -0.85 13.98 -4.50
N THR A 285 -0.04 14.99 -4.19
CA THR A 285 0.57 15.88 -5.20
C THR A 285 1.71 15.19 -5.95
N VAL A 286 2.47 14.37 -5.23
CA VAL A 286 3.58 13.58 -5.77
C VAL A 286 3.06 12.48 -6.69
N LEU A 287 1.96 11.78 -6.34
CA LEU A 287 1.41 10.71 -7.17
C LEU A 287 1.07 11.16 -8.59
N ARG A 288 0.45 12.34 -8.75
CA ARG A 288 0.09 12.89 -10.06
C ARG A 288 1.33 13.28 -10.87
N ARG A 289 2.32 13.92 -10.24
CA ARG A 289 3.62 14.23 -10.87
C ARG A 289 4.38 12.97 -11.24
N ARG A 290 4.33 11.93 -10.41
CA ARG A 290 4.94 10.63 -10.69
C ARG A 290 4.29 9.94 -11.88
N ALA A 291 2.96 10.00 -12.00
CA ALA A 291 2.26 9.45 -13.18
C ALA A 291 2.69 10.16 -14.47
N ALA A 292 2.76 11.50 -14.44
CA ALA A 292 3.27 12.29 -15.56
C ALA A 292 4.75 11.99 -15.87
N ALA A 293 5.61 11.84 -14.85
CA ALA A 293 7.01 11.47 -15.00
C ALA A 293 7.15 10.10 -15.67
N THR A 294 6.38 9.11 -15.20
CA THR A 294 6.33 7.77 -15.81
C THR A 294 5.92 7.86 -17.27
N GLY A 295 4.92 8.68 -17.63
CA GLY A 295 4.49 8.87 -19.02
C GLY A 295 5.62 9.42 -19.91
N ILE A 296 6.35 10.43 -19.41
CA ILE A 296 7.51 11.00 -20.12
C ILE A 296 8.64 9.97 -20.25
N ASP A 297 8.92 9.21 -19.19
CA ASP A 297 9.94 8.16 -19.20
C ASP A 297 9.63 7.09 -20.27
N TRP A 298 8.37 6.65 -20.37
CA TRP A 298 7.96 5.70 -21.42
C TRP A 298 8.03 6.29 -22.82
N LEU A 299 7.76 7.59 -23.00
CA LEU A 299 7.95 8.26 -24.28
C LEU A 299 9.42 8.29 -24.70
N VAL A 300 10.33 8.59 -23.76
CA VAL A 300 11.78 8.57 -24.00
C VAL A 300 12.25 7.16 -24.34
N ILE A 301 11.83 6.15 -23.56
CA ILE A 301 12.14 4.74 -23.82
C ILE A 301 11.62 4.32 -25.19
N ALA A 302 10.39 4.68 -25.55
CA ALA A 302 9.83 4.37 -26.86
C ALA A 302 10.65 5.00 -27.99
N LEU A 303 11.01 6.28 -27.89
CA LEU A 303 11.83 6.95 -28.91
C LEU A 303 13.20 6.28 -29.08
N LEU A 304 13.86 5.90 -27.98
CA LEU A 304 15.12 5.16 -28.00
C LEU A 304 14.96 3.74 -28.57
N ALA A 305 13.86 3.07 -28.23
CA ALA A 305 13.54 1.73 -28.71
C ALA A 305 13.34 1.73 -30.23
N PHE A 306 12.50 2.64 -30.74
CA PHE A 306 12.17 2.76 -32.16
C PHE A 306 13.35 3.27 -33.01
N SER A 307 14.11 4.26 -32.53
CA SER A 307 15.27 4.78 -33.28
C SER A 307 16.36 3.74 -33.47
N ALA A 308 16.73 3.00 -32.43
CA ALA A 308 17.71 1.92 -32.54
C ALA A 308 17.19 0.75 -33.39
N SER A 309 15.90 0.41 -33.28
CA SER A 309 15.28 -0.63 -34.13
C SER A 309 15.28 -0.22 -35.61
N ALA A 310 14.99 1.04 -35.93
CA ALA A 310 15.02 1.57 -37.29
C ALA A 310 16.45 1.59 -37.87
N LEU A 311 17.45 1.93 -37.04
CA LEU A 311 18.86 1.88 -37.44
C LEU A 311 19.29 0.44 -37.74
N LEU A 312 18.96 -0.52 -36.86
CA LEU A 312 19.29 -1.93 -37.05
C LEU A 312 18.58 -2.55 -38.26
N ALA A 313 17.31 -2.20 -38.50
CA ALA A 313 16.58 -2.65 -39.67
C ALA A 313 17.12 -2.03 -40.98
N GLY A 314 17.60 -0.79 -40.94
CA GLY A 314 18.26 -0.15 -42.08
C GLY A 314 19.58 -0.82 -42.47
N LEU A 315 20.31 -1.40 -41.51
CA LEU A 315 21.53 -2.16 -41.75
C LEU A 315 21.27 -3.56 -42.38
N ASP A 316 20.07 -4.11 -42.19
CA ASP A 316 19.64 -5.41 -42.73
C ASP A 316 19.23 -5.33 -44.21
N ALA A 317 18.68 -4.19 -44.63
CA ALA A 317 18.25 -3.95 -46.01
C ALA A 317 19.39 -4.11 -47.05
N ASP A 318 20.65 -4.00 -46.60
CA ASP A 318 21.87 -4.15 -47.42
C ASP A 318 22.48 -5.56 -47.36
N ALA A 319 22.00 -6.46 -46.49
CA ALA A 319 22.59 -7.78 -46.24
C ALA A 319 21.76 -8.92 -46.84
N SER A 320 22.30 -9.58 -47.88
CA SER A 320 21.65 -10.72 -48.53
C SER A 320 21.81 -12.03 -47.72
N GLY A 321 20.84 -12.29 -46.85
CA GLY A 321 20.47 -13.64 -46.41
C GLY A 321 21.11 -14.15 -45.11
N GLY A 322 20.27 -14.35 -44.09
CA GLY A 322 20.61 -15.03 -42.83
C GLY A 322 20.67 -14.13 -41.59
N GLY A 323 20.57 -12.81 -41.76
CA GLY A 323 20.61 -11.80 -40.70
C GLY A 323 19.31 -11.65 -39.90
N ASP A 324 18.16 -11.99 -40.49
CA ASP A 324 16.82 -11.66 -39.99
C ASP A 324 16.56 -12.18 -38.57
N ALA A 325 16.99 -13.42 -38.27
CA ALA A 325 16.80 -14.02 -36.94
C ALA A 325 17.75 -13.42 -35.89
N VAL A 326 18.98 -13.08 -36.29
CA VAL A 326 19.97 -12.46 -35.40
C VAL A 326 19.58 -11.03 -35.09
N ILE A 327 19.20 -10.26 -36.11
CA ILE A 327 18.76 -8.87 -35.97
C ILE A 327 17.43 -8.80 -35.23
N GLY A 328 16.49 -9.68 -35.54
CA GLY A 328 15.25 -9.84 -34.76
C GLY A 328 15.53 -10.19 -33.29
N GLY A 329 16.50 -11.07 -33.02
CA GLY A 329 16.94 -11.40 -31.66
C GLY A 329 17.60 -10.22 -30.93
N LEU A 330 18.41 -9.43 -31.62
CA LEU A 330 19.04 -8.22 -31.07
C LEU A 330 18.00 -7.13 -30.79
N ILE A 331 17.01 -6.95 -31.66
CA ILE A 331 15.88 -6.04 -31.45
C ILE A 331 15.09 -6.51 -30.22
N LEU A 332 14.74 -7.80 -30.12
CA LEU A 332 14.04 -8.33 -28.95
C LEU A 332 14.83 -8.09 -27.66
N LEU A 333 16.14 -8.38 -27.67
CA LEU A 333 17.02 -8.17 -26.53
C LEU A 333 17.10 -6.69 -26.14
N TRP A 334 17.16 -5.79 -27.14
CA TRP A 334 17.13 -4.35 -26.94
C TRP A 334 15.84 -3.90 -26.28
N TRP A 335 14.69 -4.34 -26.79
CA TRP A 335 13.37 -4.03 -26.19
C TRP A 335 13.23 -4.58 -24.77
N LEU A 336 13.84 -5.73 -24.47
CA LEU A 336 13.82 -6.32 -23.14
C LEU A 336 14.73 -5.60 -22.15
N LEU A 337 15.95 -5.24 -22.55
CA LEU A 337 16.98 -4.69 -21.66
C LEU A 337 16.95 -3.17 -21.54
N LEU A 338 16.42 -2.45 -22.54
CA LEU A 338 16.40 -0.99 -22.55
C LEU A 338 15.60 -0.40 -21.36
N PRO A 339 14.33 -0.79 -21.11
CA PRO A 339 13.58 -0.23 -19.99
C PRO A 339 14.26 -0.43 -18.64
N PRO A 340 14.68 -1.65 -18.23
CA PRO A 340 15.31 -1.82 -16.93
C PRO A 340 16.64 -1.10 -16.83
N THR A 341 17.44 -1.07 -17.90
CA THR A 341 18.72 -0.35 -17.91
C THR A 341 18.52 1.16 -17.75
N TYR A 342 17.53 1.74 -18.45
CA TYR A 342 17.19 3.16 -18.35
C TYR A 342 16.83 3.57 -16.91
N PHE A 343 15.95 2.80 -16.25
CA PHE A 343 15.55 3.09 -14.87
C PHE A 343 16.71 2.89 -13.89
N VAL A 344 17.43 1.76 -13.96
CA VAL A 344 18.53 1.45 -13.04
C VAL A 344 19.65 2.48 -13.15
N VAL A 345 20.10 2.80 -14.38
CA VAL A 345 21.20 3.74 -14.58
C VAL A 345 20.79 5.14 -14.13
N GLY A 346 19.62 5.63 -14.54
CA GLY A 346 19.15 6.96 -14.16
C GLY A 346 18.99 7.13 -12.64
N GLU A 347 18.35 6.16 -11.99
CA GLU A 347 18.11 6.23 -10.55
C GLU A 347 19.37 5.99 -9.71
N ALA A 348 20.28 5.10 -10.13
CA ALA A 348 21.51 4.84 -9.37
C ALA A 348 22.57 5.93 -9.52
N THR A 349 22.65 6.60 -10.69
CA THR A 349 23.70 7.60 -10.95
C THR A 349 23.26 9.02 -10.63
N TYR A 350 22.02 9.36 -10.95
CA TYR A 350 21.50 10.73 -10.79
C TYR A 350 20.38 10.83 -9.75
N GLY A 351 19.96 9.72 -9.15
CA GLY A 351 18.77 9.68 -8.31
C GLY A 351 17.47 9.90 -9.09
N ARG A 352 17.48 9.92 -10.43
CA ARG A 352 16.32 10.30 -11.24
C ARG A 352 16.44 9.89 -12.70
N THR A 353 15.28 9.62 -13.31
CA THR A 353 15.11 9.46 -14.75
C THR A 353 14.82 10.80 -15.43
N VAL A 354 14.79 10.86 -16.76
CA VAL A 354 14.54 12.11 -17.51
C VAL A 354 13.17 12.70 -17.16
N GLY A 355 12.11 11.88 -17.14
CA GLY A 355 10.77 12.32 -16.77
C GLY A 355 10.69 12.81 -15.33
N LYS A 356 11.39 12.15 -14.40
CA LYS A 356 11.51 12.61 -13.01
C LYS A 356 12.27 13.94 -12.93
N SER A 357 13.35 14.09 -13.70
CA SER A 357 14.12 15.34 -13.73
C SER A 357 13.32 16.53 -14.25
N LEU A 358 12.46 16.32 -15.25
CA LEU A 358 11.61 17.38 -15.82
C LEU A 358 10.50 17.85 -14.87
N LEU A 359 10.13 17.03 -13.90
CA LEU A 359 9.08 17.33 -12.92
C LEU A 359 9.62 17.59 -11.51
N ASP A 360 10.94 17.85 -11.41
CA ASP A 360 11.67 18.10 -10.17
C ASP A 360 11.52 16.98 -9.14
N LEU A 361 11.53 15.72 -9.58
CA LEU A 361 11.45 14.54 -8.74
C LEU A 361 12.82 13.84 -8.63
N ALA A 362 13.09 13.30 -7.45
CA ALA A 362 14.24 12.45 -7.17
C ALA A 362 13.82 11.22 -6.36
N VAL A 363 14.60 10.15 -6.45
CA VAL A 363 14.48 8.93 -5.66
C VAL A 363 15.52 9.00 -4.56
N VAL A 364 15.08 8.86 -3.31
CA VAL A 364 15.92 8.84 -2.13
C VAL A 364 15.53 7.66 -1.25
N ARG A 365 16.44 7.20 -0.40
CA ARG A 365 16.11 6.24 0.66
C ARG A 365 15.28 6.94 1.73
N ILE A 366 14.56 6.16 2.53
CA ILE A 366 13.70 6.70 3.60
C ILE A 366 14.51 7.51 4.62
N ASP A 367 15.78 7.15 4.84
CA ASP A 367 16.73 7.89 5.68
C ASP A 367 17.31 9.15 5.03
N GLY A 368 16.84 9.53 3.84
CA GLY A 368 17.30 10.69 3.08
C GLY A 368 18.62 10.47 2.31
N SER A 369 19.25 9.30 2.43
CA SER A 369 20.46 8.98 1.67
C SER A 369 20.16 8.73 0.18
N PRO A 370 21.14 8.91 -0.72
CA PRO A 370 20.92 8.70 -2.16
C PRO A 370 20.56 7.24 -2.48
N CYS A 371 19.73 7.05 -3.51
CA CYS A 371 19.36 5.73 -4.03
C CYS A 371 20.61 4.97 -4.51
N THR A 372 20.80 3.74 -4.03
CA THR A 372 21.93 2.90 -4.45
C THR A 372 21.61 2.09 -5.71
N LEU A 373 22.64 1.51 -6.33
CA LEU A 373 22.44 0.59 -7.47
C LEU A 373 21.56 -0.61 -7.11
N GLY A 374 21.73 -1.17 -5.91
CA GLY A 374 20.92 -2.28 -5.41
C GLY A 374 19.44 -1.89 -5.28
N ASP A 375 19.19 -0.70 -4.74
CA ASP A 375 17.83 -0.17 -4.59
C ASP A 375 17.16 0.02 -5.96
N ALA A 376 17.87 0.61 -6.92
CA ALA A 376 17.39 0.84 -8.27
C ALA A 376 17.07 -0.48 -9.00
N ILE A 377 17.88 -1.53 -8.83
CA ILE A 377 17.62 -2.86 -9.39
C ILE A 377 16.36 -3.47 -8.78
N VAL A 378 16.22 -3.45 -7.45
CA VAL A 378 15.04 -4.00 -6.77
C VAL A 378 13.76 -3.30 -7.22
N ARG A 379 13.78 -1.96 -7.32
CA ARG A 379 12.66 -1.16 -7.84
C ARG A 379 12.28 -1.55 -9.25
N THR A 380 13.28 -1.76 -10.11
CA THR A 380 13.10 -2.08 -11.53
C THR A 380 12.59 -3.50 -11.75
N VAL A 381 13.09 -4.48 -10.99
CA VAL A 381 12.64 -5.89 -11.09
C VAL A 381 11.18 -6.05 -10.68
N LEU A 382 10.70 -5.22 -9.74
CA LEU A 382 9.32 -5.24 -9.28
C LEU A 382 8.38 -4.34 -10.09
N LEU A 383 8.93 -3.52 -10.98
CA LEU A 383 8.17 -2.63 -11.86
C LEU A 383 7.10 -3.36 -12.71
N PRO A 384 7.33 -4.58 -13.25
CA PRO A 384 6.31 -5.32 -13.98
C PRO A 384 5.09 -5.63 -13.10
N LEU A 385 5.28 -5.85 -11.79
CA LEU A 385 4.17 -6.07 -10.86
C LEU A 385 3.38 -4.79 -10.64
N ASP A 386 4.06 -3.65 -10.53
CA ASP A 386 3.39 -2.35 -10.42
C ASP A 386 2.55 -2.03 -11.65
N PHE A 387 2.98 -2.49 -12.84
CA PHE A 387 2.28 -2.30 -14.12
C PHE A 387 0.94 -3.04 -14.18
N LEU A 388 0.77 -4.09 -13.38
CA LEU A 388 -0.47 -4.85 -13.32
C LEU A 388 -1.59 -4.00 -12.71
N PRO A 389 -2.87 -4.31 -12.95
CA PRO A 389 -3.34 -5.07 -14.09
C PRO A 389 -3.10 -4.40 -15.46
N ALA A 390 -3.02 -3.07 -15.53
CA ALA A 390 -2.40 -2.33 -16.62
C ALA A 390 -2.09 -0.89 -16.17
N GLY A 391 -1.26 -0.20 -16.94
CA GLY A 391 -1.09 1.25 -16.80
C GLY A 391 -0.63 1.71 -15.41
N TYR A 392 0.13 0.87 -14.69
CA TYR A 392 0.57 1.12 -13.30
C TYR A 392 -0.55 1.09 -12.24
N CYS A 393 -1.70 0.46 -12.50
CA CYS A 393 -2.83 0.45 -11.57
C CYS A 393 -2.49 -0.10 -10.18
N LEU A 394 -1.79 -1.22 -10.07
CA LEU A 394 -1.41 -1.83 -8.80
C LEU A 394 -0.42 -0.94 -8.07
N GLY A 395 0.59 -0.44 -8.78
CA GLY A 395 1.53 0.54 -8.22
C GLY A 395 0.84 1.81 -7.74
N ALA A 396 -0.19 2.30 -8.44
CA ALA A 396 -0.97 3.47 -8.06
C ALA A 396 -1.88 3.19 -6.86
N ILE A 397 -2.53 2.01 -6.81
CA ILE A 397 -3.34 1.59 -5.65
C ILE A 397 -2.42 1.51 -4.43
N ILE A 398 -1.30 0.79 -4.54
CA ILE A 398 -0.33 0.63 -3.45
C ILE A 398 0.19 2.01 -3.01
N ALA A 399 0.64 2.85 -3.95
CA ALA A 399 1.09 4.21 -3.65
C ALA A 399 0.00 5.11 -3.04
N SER A 400 -1.26 4.93 -3.40
CA SER A 400 -2.37 5.67 -2.78
C SER A 400 -2.72 5.17 -1.37
N THR A 401 -2.21 3.98 -1.02
CA THR A 401 -2.40 3.36 0.28
C THR A 401 -1.21 3.50 1.22
N THR A 402 -0.06 3.94 0.72
CA THR A 402 1.14 4.21 1.51
C THR A 402 1.35 5.70 1.71
N ASP A 403 1.85 6.06 2.88
CA ASP A 403 1.90 7.46 3.33
C ASP A 403 2.99 8.25 2.60
N TYR A 404 4.04 7.55 2.16
CA TYR A 404 5.11 8.09 1.33
C TYR A 404 4.83 8.02 -0.18
N GLY A 405 3.63 7.60 -0.60
CA GLY A 405 3.32 7.45 -2.02
C GLY A 405 4.18 6.38 -2.73
N GLN A 406 4.64 5.38 -1.98
CA GLN A 406 5.54 4.32 -2.43
C GLN A 406 4.79 3.20 -3.16
N ARG A 407 5.29 2.82 -4.34
CA ARG A 407 4.91 1.64 -5.13
C ARG A 407 5.58 0.37 -4.56
N LEU A 408 5.20 -0.81 -5.04
CA LEU A 408 5.75 -2.08 -4.57
C LEU A 408 7.28 -2.14 -4.69
N GLY A 409 7.84 -1.63 -5.80
CA GLY A 409 9.28 -1.53 -5.98
C GLY A 409 9.96 -0.55 -5.02
N ASP A 410 9.34 0.62 -4.78
CA ASP A 410 9.85 1.65 -3.85
C ASP A 410 9.93 1.08 -2.42
N ILE A 411 8.84 0.40 -2.03
CA ILE A 411 8.65 -0.33 -0.79
C ILE A 411 9.75 -1.37 -0.58
N ALA A 412 10.01 -2.19 -1.59
CA ALA A 412 10.93 -3.31 -1.48
C ALA A 412 12.39 -2.86 -1.40
N ALA A 413 12.70 -1.70 -1.96
CA ALA A 413 14.01 -1.06 -1.90
C ALA A 413 14.17 -0.10 -0.73
N GLY A 414 13.13 0.15 0.08
CA GLY A 414 13.23 1.13 1.18
C GLY A 414 13.49 2.55 0.68
N THR A 415 12.88 2.91 -0.45
CA THR A 415 13.07 4.20 -1.13
C THR A 415 11.75 4.93 -1.30
N THR A 416 11.79 6.23 -1.47
CA THR A 416 10.64 7.07 -1.76
C THR A 416 10.97 8.08 -2.87
N VAL A 417 9.94 8.68 -3.47
CA VAL A 417 10.10 9.69 -4.51
C VAL A 417 9.63 11.03 -4.00
N VAL A 418 10.49 12.02 -4.21
CA VAL A 418 10.49 13.26 -3.45
C VAL A 418 10.61 14.43 -4.40
N LYS A 419 9.93 15.53 -4.10
CA LYS A 419 10.10 16.76 -4.87
C LYS A 419 11.37 17.46 -4.39
N ARG A 420 12.19 17.88 -5.34
CA ARG A 420 13.33 18.71 -5.07
C ARG A 420 12.85 20.14 -4.84
N GLU A 421 12.92 20.63 -3.61
CA GLU A 421 12.94 22.07 -3.43
C GLU A 421 14.24 22.62 -4.02
N ARG A 422 14.13 23.77 -4.69
CA ARG A 422 15.33 24.48 -5.14
C ARG A 422 16.13 24.82 -3.88
N VAL A 423 17.32 24.24 -3.76
CA VAL A 423 18.32 24.65 -2.78
C VAL A 423 18.84 26.04 -3.19
N THR A 424 18.01 27.04 -2.93
CA THR A 424 18.23 28.49 -3.02
C THR A 424 17.23 29.03 -1.99
N ASP A 425 17.46 28.93 -0.68
CA ASP A 425 18.20 29.94 0.08
C ASP A 425 18.57 29.49 1.51
N SER A 426 18.49 28.20 1.85
CA SER A 426 18.80 27.72 3.22
C SER A 426 20.29 27.89 3.60
N ALA A 427 21.21 27.76 2.62
CA ALA A 427 22.63 28.04 2.83
C ALA A 427 22.95 29.55 3.01
N ALA A 428 22.00 30.44 2.69
CA ALA A 428 22.12 31.88 2.91
C ALA A 428 21.50 32.32 4.25
N SER A 429 20.60 31.52 4.85
CA SER A 429 20.09 31.77 6.20
C SER A 429 21.04 31.23 7.28
N SER A 430 21.70 30.09 7.05
CA SER A 430 22.71 29.55 7.99
C SER A 430 23.99 30.39 8.06
N ARG A 431 24.34 31.10 6.97
CA ARG A 431 25.45 32.07 6.98
C ARG A 431 25.08 33.39 7.66
N ARG A 432 23.81 33.80 7.64
CA ARG A 432 23.35 35.01 8.35
C ARG A 432 23.15 34.77 9.86
N SER A 433 22.81 33.56 10.28
CA SER A 433 22.78 33.21 11.70
C SER A 433 24.18 33.11 12.31
N CYS A 434 25.17 32.58 11.59
CA CYS A 434 26.57 32.58 12.05
C CYS A 434 27.24 33.96 12.01
N SER A 435 26.78 34.90 11.16
CA SER A 435 27.35 36.26 11.12
C SER A 435 26.70 37.23 12.11
N SER A 436 25.58 36.86 12.75
CA SER A 436 24.90 37.69 13.76
C SER A 436 25.19 37.26 15.20
N SER A 437 25.82 36.10 15.42
CA SER A 437 26.40 35.70 16.71
C SER A 437 27.85 36.19 16.86
N GLY A 438 28.12 37.43 16.46
CA GLY A 438 29.39 38.12 16.70
C GLY A 438 29.55 38.41 18.19
N VAL A 439 30.08 37.44 18.93
CA VAL A 439 30.77 37.70 20.19
C VAL A 439 31.98 38.56 19.85
N ASP A 440 31.95 39.81 20.29
CA ASP A 440 33.09 40.74 20.24
C ASP A 440 34.21 40.19 21.14
N PRO A 441 35.38 39.77 20.58
CA PRO A 441 36.44 39.15 21.39
C PRO A 441 37.22 40.15 22.25
N ASP A 442 36.97 41.46 22.15
CA ASP A 442 37.82 42.49 22.79
C ASP A 442 37.18 43.22 23.99
N ALA A 443 36.01 42.80 24.47
CA ALA A 443 35.34 43.48 25.59
C ALA A 443 35.94 43.22 27.00
N ASN A 444 37.14 42.63 27.10
CA ASN A 444 37.79 42.40 28.40
C ASN A 444 39.29 42.76 28.41
N ARG A 445 39.60 43.98 27.98
CA ARG A 445 40.87 44.65 28.35
C ARG A 445 40.62 46.12 28.65
N THR A 446 41.22 46.57 29.75
CA THR A 446 41.35 47.95 30.27
C THR A 446 40.10 48.52 30.96
N SER A 447 40.13 49.11 32.15
CA SER A 447 41.04 49.17 33.31
C SER A 447 40.47 50.27 34.21
N ILE A 448 40.58 50.10 35.54
CA ILE A 448 40.87 51.16 36.54
C ILE A 448 39.92 52.36 36.60
#